data_AF-A0A1X2HYW9-F1
#
_entry.id   AF-A0A1X2HYW9-F1
#
_cell.length_a   1.000
_cell.length_b   1.000
_cell.length_c   1.000
_cell.angle_alpha   90.00
_cell.angle_beta   90.00
_cell.angle_gamma   90.00
#
_symmetry.space_group_name_H-M   'P 1'
#
loop_
_entity.id
_entity.type
_entity.pdbx_description
1 polymer ?
#
loop_
_entity_poly.entity_id
_entity_poly.type
_entity_poly.pdbx_seq_one_letter_code
_entity_poly.pdbx_strand_id
1 'polypeptide(L)'
;MEAMSHCPLQQLTLVECNELDYNMFAPLTRCSSTLTSLNITNCSLHGLESRDPAQQAVPNLMRLHHLTSLKIYCNRRDYYPFINALFADLPSMVPWPELTSLYLGAFTVMDTVAIALLQAQPKLTRVGLVDSQITDKTLDAIATYLPEVVELEFMGSKGITPDGLRRLLKTCRKLESVGCNNCEIYPSDFPELDDTKMYTDDDLDEPPVYVLYLMGEAFVGDIGPVPDIDYESGWRRRRC
;
A
#
# COMPACT_ATOMS: atom_id res chain seq x y z
N MET A 1 -24.98 -38.46 0.03
CA MET A 1 -23.74 -38.43 0.83
C MET A 1 -22.77 -37.50 0.11
N GLU A 2 -23.07 -36.21 0.08
CA GLU A 2 -22.21 -35.19 -0.52
C GLU A 2 -21.43 -34.56 0.62
N ALA A 3 -20.19 -35.02 0.81
CA ALA A 3 -19.27 -34.36 1.70
C ALA A 3 -19.00 -32.96 1.12
N MET A 4 -19.51 -31.95 1.81
CA MET A 4 -19.19 -30.55 1.62
C MET A 4 -17.67 -30.38 1.48
N SER A 5 -17.17 -30.15 0.26
CA SER A 5 -15.77 -29.75 0.07
C SER A 5 -15.66 -28.27 0.42
N HIS A 6 -15.81 -27.92 1.69
CA HIS A 6 -15.40 -26.61 2.16
C HIS A 6 -13.90 -26.52 1.98
N CYS A 7 -13.46 -25.65 1.08
CA CYS A 7 -12.06 -25.25 1.02
C CYS A 7 -11.78 -24.38 2.25
N PRO A 8 -11.05 -24.87 3.27
CA PRO A 8 -10.80 -24.09 4.49
C PRO A 8 -9.64 -23.10 4.31
N LEU A 9 -9.16 -22.92 3.08
CA LEU A 9 -7.95 -22.15 2.80
C LEU A 9 -8.20 -20.68 3.12
N GLN A 10 -7.56 -20.20 4.18
CA GLN A 10 -7.64 -18.81 4.60
C GLN A 10 -6.53 -17.96 4.01
N GLN A 11 -5.36 -18.55 3.77
CA GLN A 11 -4.19 -17.85 3.28
C GLN A 11 -3.51 -18.68 2.20
N LEU A 12 -3.10 -18.02 1.12
CA LEU A 12 -2.31 -18.62 0.05
C LEU A 12 -1.13 -17.73 -0.27
N THR A 13 0.07 -18.28 -0.14
CA THR A 13 1.32 -17.61 -0.49
C THR A 13 2.02 -18.40 -1.59
N LEU A 14 2.25 -17.75 -2.72
CA LEU A 14 2.97 -18.26 -3.88
C LEU A 14 4.22 -17.41 -4.07
N VAL A 15 5.38 -18.04 -4.02
CA VAL A 15 6.68 -17.37 -4.15
C VAL A 15 7.47 -18.07 -5.24
N GLU A 16 8.02 -17.30 -6.18
CA GLU A 16 8.90 -17.79 -7.25
C GLU A 16 8.31 -18.93 -8.10
N CYS A 17 6.99 -18.98 -8.22
CA CYS A 17 6.29 -19.96 -9.06
C CYS A 17 6.39 -19.54 -10.53
N ASN A 18 7.05 -20.35 -11.36
CA ASN A 18 7.35 -20.00 -12.76
C ASN A 18 6.33 -20.52 -13.79
N GLU A 19 5.35 -21.30 -13.35
CA GLU A 19 4.38 -22.00 -14.21
C GLU A 19 2.92 -21.60 -13.89
N LEU A 20 2.68 -20.45 -13.27
CA LEU A 20 1.32 -19.96 -13.07
C LEU A 20 0.80 -19.33 -14.37
N ASP A 21 -0.49 -19.49 -14.64
CA ASP A 21 -1.18 -18.82 -15.75
C ASP A 21 -2.31 -17.91 -15.25
N TYR A 22 -2.90 -17.14 -16.16
CA TYR A 22 -4.02 -16.23 -15.88
C TYR A 22 -5.24 -16.92 -15.25
N ASN A 23 -5.39 -18.24 -15.42
CA ASN A 23 -6.52 -19.01 -14.92
C ASN A 23 -6.30 -19.48 -13.47
N MET A 24 -5.15 -19.19 -12.85
CA MET A 24 -4.85 -19.57 -11.46
C MET A 24 -5.91 -19.08 -10.46
N PHE A 25 -6.62 -17.98 -10.73
CA PHE A 25 -7.65 -17.44 -9.84
C PHE A 25 -8.96 -18.24 -9.89
N ALA A 26 -9.27 -18.92 -10.99
CA ALA A 26 -10.51 -19.70 -11.13
C ALA A 26 -10.69 -20.77 -10.04
N PRO A 27 -9.71 -21.65 -9.74
CA PRO A 27 -9.85 -22.63 -8.66
C PRO A 27 -9.97 -22.00 -7.27
N LEU A 28 -9.42 -20.79 -7.06
CA LEU A 28 -9.53 -20.08 -5.77
C LEU A 28 -10.95 -19.62 -5.46
N THR A 29 -11.81 -19.46 -6.48
CA THR A 29 -13.21 -19.08 -6.27
C THR A 29 -14.00 -20.08 -5.43
N ARG A 30 -13.53 -21.34 -5.29
CA ARG A 30 -14.09 -22.33 -4.37
C ARG A 30 -13.84 -22.01 -2.89
N CYS A 31 -12.88 -21.15 -2.61
CA CYS A 31 -12.48 -20.69 -1.29
C CYS A 31 -12.89 -19.22 -1.09
N SER A 32 -13.82 -18.68 -1.89
CA SER A 32 -14.20 -17.26 -1.85
C SER A 32 -14.75 -16.80 -0.49
N SER A 33 -15.36 -17.72 0.27
CA SER A 33 -15.91 -17.45 1.61
C SER A 33 -14.90 -17.57 2.75
N THR A 34 -13.71 -18.11 2.49
CA THR A 34 -12.71 -18.44 3.52
C THR A 34 -11.37 -17.76 3.31
N LEU A 35 -10.97 -17.52 2.07
CA LEU A 35 -9.69 -16.94 1.71
C LEU A 35 -9.65 -15.45 2.04
N THR A 36 -8.82 -15.08 3.01
CA THR A 36 -8.63 -13.71 3.49
C THR A 36 -7.29 -13.13 3.06
N SER A 37 -6.28 -13.95 2.75
CA SER A 37 -4.98 -13.50 2.29
C SER A 37 -4.52 -14.22 1.03
N LEU A 38 -4.15 -13.44 0.02
CA LEU A 38 -3.52 -13.93 -1.20
C LEU A 38 -2.23 -13.16 -1.45
N ASN A 39 -1.10 -13.86 -1.46
CA ASN A 39 0.20 -13.29 -1.72
C ASN A 39 0.87 -14.03 -2.88
N ILE A 40 1.19 -13.29 -3.95
CA ILE A 40 1.87 -13.77 -5.14
C ILE A 40 3.11 -12.89 -5.33
N THR A 41 4.29 -13.46 -5.10
CA THR A 41 5.56 -12.73 -5.13
C THR A 41 6.56 -13.40 -6.06
N ASN A 42 7.17 -12.63 -6.96
CA ASN A 42 8.19 -13.08 -7.92
C ASN A 42 7.75 -14.27 -8.80
N CYS A 43 6.45 -14.39 -9.06
CA CYS A 43 5.89 -15.43 -9.91
C CYS A 43 5.82 -15.01 -11.39
N SER A 44 5.78 -16.00 -12.29
CA SER A 44 5.42 -15.79 -13.69
C SER A 44 3.94 -16.14 -13.85
N LEU A 45 3.11 -15.16 -14.22
CA LEU A 45 1.65 -15.26 -14.38
C LEU A 45 1.30 -15.21 -15.87
N HIS A 46 1.63 -16.28 -16.60
CA HIS A 46 1.52 -16.32 -18.06
C HIS A 46 0.10 -15.99 -18.54
N GLY A 47 0.00 -15.10 -19.51
CA GLY A 47 -1.26 -14.66 -20.11
C GLY A 47 -1.78 -13.35 -19.52
N LEU A 48 -1.41 -12.98 -18.29
CA LEU A 48 -1.81 -11.69 -17.69
C LEU A 48 -1.15 -10.48 -18.38
N GLU A 49 -0.12 -10.71 -19.20
CA GLU A 49 0.51 -9.71 -20.07
C GLU A 49 -0.32 -9.43 -21.34
N SER A 50 -1.40 -10.19 -21.57
CA SER A 50 -2.30 -10.02 -22.71
C SER A 50 -3.67 -9.53 -22.25
N ARG A 51 -4.30 -8.67 -23.06
CA ARG A 51 -5.60 -8.05 -22.71
C ARG A 51 -6.70 -9.07 -22.42
N ASP A 52 -6.90 -10.06 -23.30
CA ASP A 52 -8.06 -10.96 -23.19
C ASP A 52 -7.94 -11.92 -21.98
N PRO A 53 -6.80 -12.57 -21.71
CA PRO A 53 -6.67 -13.40 -20.52
C PRO A 53 -6.68 -12.58 -19.22
N ALA A 54 -6.09 -11.37 -19.23
CA ALA A 54 -6.21 -10.41 -18.13
C ALA A 54 -7.67 -10.10 -17.77
N GLN A 55 -8.51 -9.77 -18.77
CA GLN A 55 -9.93 -9.51 -18.56
C GLN A 55 -10.70 -10.73 -18.05
N GLN A 56 -10.30 -11.95 -18.45
CA GLN A 56 -10.90 -13.19 -17.95
C GLN A 56 -10.49 -13.51 -16.49
N ALA A 57 -9.30 -13.09 -16.08
CA ALA A 57 -8.79 -13.33 -14.73
C ALA A 57 -9.48 -12.45 -13.67
N VAL A 58 -9.78 -11.20 -14.01
CA VAL A 58 -10.31 -10.19 -13.06
C VAL A 58 -11.59 -10.65 -12.34
N PRO A 59 -12.65 -11.15 -13.01
CA PRO A 59 -13.86 -11.60 -12.32
C PRO A 59 -13.61 -12.71 -11.29
N ASN A 60 -12.65 -13.60 -11.54
CA ASN A 60 -12.31 -14.66 -10.59
C ASN A 60 -11.63 -14.11 -9.34
N LEU A 61 -10.75 -13.13 -9.49
CA LEU A 61 -10.11 -12.45 -8.36
C LEU A 61 -11.13 -11.60 -7.58
N MET A 62 -12.04 -10.89 -8.25
CA MET A 62 -13.09 -10.09 -7.60
C MET A 62 -14.11 -10.93 -6.83
N ARG A 63 -14.25 -12.23 -7.14
CA ARG A 63 -15.11 -13.13 -6.36
C ARG A 63 -14.56 -13.41 -4.97
N LEU A 64 -13.30 -13.12 -4.67
CA LEU A 64 -12.68 -13.32 -3.36
C LEU A 64 -13.01 -12.15 -2.41
N HIS A 65 -14.29 -11.94 -2.14
CA HIS A 65 -14.83 -10.77 -1.45
C HIS A 65 -14.43 -10.66 0.03
N HIS A 66 -13.92 -11.73 0.64
CA HIS A 66 -13.42 -11.76 2.02
C HIS A 66 -11.92 -11.44 2.14
N LEU A 67 -11.23 -11.09 1.04
CA LEU A 67 -9.83 -10.69 1.12
C LEU A 67 -9.65 -9.47 2.03
N THR A 68 -8.79 -9.64 3.03
CA THR A 68 -8.28 -8.58 3.90
C THR A 68 -6.87 -8.16 3.48
N SER A 69 -6.13 -9.05 2.82
CA SER A 69 -4.79 -8.79 2.29
C SER A 69 -4.61 -9.37 0.89
N LEU A 70 -4.19 -8.52 -0.04
CA LEU A 70 -3.84 -8.89 -1.41
C LEU A 70 -2.46 -8.35 -1.75
N LYS A 71 -1.53 -9.24 -2.11
CA LYS A 71 -0.20 -8.88 -2.60
C LYS A 71 0.06 -9.55 -3.93
N ILE A 72 0.33 -8.76 -4.97
CA ILE A 72 0.77 -9.22 -6.28
C ILE A 72 1.99 -8.38 -6.67
N TYR A 73 3.18 -8.90 -6.40
CA TYR A 73 4.45 -8.25 -6.73
C TYR A 73 5.30 -9.18 -7.58
N CYS A 74 5.33 -8.95 -8.89
CA CYS A 74 6.04 -9.81 -9.84
C CYS A 74 6.88 -8.95 -10.79
N ASN A 75 8.14 -8.71 -10.44
CA ASN A 75 9.04 -7.78 -11.12
C ASN A 75 9.59 -8.24 -12.48
N ARG A 76 9.27 -9.48 -12.91
CA ARG A 76 9.87 -10.09 -14.11
C ARG A 76 9.19 -9.71 -15.42
N ARG A 77 7.94 -9.24 -15.39
CA ARG A 77 7.11 -9.01 -16.60
C ARG A 77 6.14 -7.86 -16.43
N ASP A 78 5.74 -7.28 -17.55
CA ASP A 78 4.72 -6.24 -17.60
C ASP A 78 3.31 -6.86 -17.54
N TYR A 79 2.67 -6.76 -16.37
CA TYR A 79 1.29 -7.15 -16.16
C TYR A 79 0.31 -5.97 -16.26
N TYR A 80 0.70 -4.88 -16.91
CA TYR A 80 -0.16 -3.71 -17.11
C TYR A 80 -1.55 -4.06 -17.63
N PRO A 81 -1.76 -4.97 -18.60
CA PRO A 81 -3.10 -5.30 -19.06
C PRO A 81 -4.01 -5.87 -17.95
N PHE A 82 -3.46 -6.69 -17.07
CA PHE A 82 -4.16 -7.23 -15.91
C PHE A 82 -4.46 -6.15 -14.87
N ILE A 83 -3.46 -5.35 -14.51
CA ILE A 83 -3.61 -4.22 -13.58
C ILE A 83 -4.66 -3.23 -14.11
N ASN A 84 -4.52 -2.78 -15.36
CA ASN A 84 -5.47 -1.88 -15.99
C ASN A 84 -6.89 -2.47 -16.06
N ALA A 85 -7.03 -3.77 -16.36
CA ALA A 85 -8.33 -4.44 -16.34
C ALA A 85 -8.93 -4.51 -14.92
N LEU A 86 -8.11 -4.75 -13.90
CA LEU A 86 -8.53 -4.77 -12.50
C LEU A 86 -9.13 -3.42 -12.08
N PHE A 87 -8.60 -2.32 -12.64
CA PHE A 87 -8.96 -0.97 -12.28
C PHE A 87 -10.02 -0.31 -13.16
N ALA A 88 -10.18 -0.76 -14.41
CA ALA A 88 -11.16 -0.22 -15.35
C ALA A 88 -12.61 -0.31 -14.81
N ASP A 89 -12.92 -1.36 -14.05
CA ASP A 89 -14.27 -1.66 -13.57
C ASP A 89 -14.55 -1.16 -12.13
N LEU A 90 -13.54 -0.64 -11.41
CA LEU A 90 -13.69 -0.13 -10.04
C LEU A 90 -14.79 0.92 -9.83
N PRO A 91 -15.07 1.84 -10.78
CA PRO A 91 -16.13 2.83 -10.58
C PRO A 91 -17.53 2.21 -10.40
N SER A 92 -17.71 0.93 -10.76
CA SER A 92 -19.00 0.24 -10.72
C SER A 92 -19.20 -0.65 -9.47
N MET A 93 -18.14 -1.05 -8.78
CA MET A 93 -18.17 -2.00 -7.65
C MET A 93 -17.00 -1.80 -6.71
N VAL A 94 -17.21 -1.96 -5.39
CA VAL A 94 -16.13 -2.12 -4.41
C VAL A 94 -15.77 -3.62 -4.34
N PRO A 95 -14.64 -4.06 -4.89
CA PRO A 95 -14.39 -5.49 -5.08
C PRO A 95 -14.11 -6.26 -3.79
N TRP A 96 -13.46 -5.61 -2.82
CA TRP A 96 -13.01 -6.25 -1.58
C TRP A 96 -13.35 -5.37 -0.38
N PRO A 97 -14.59 -5.44 0.15
CA PRO A 97 -15.09 -4.53 1.17
C PRO A 97 -14.35 -4.59 2.51
N GLU A 98 -13.57 -5.65 2.76
CA GLU A 98 -12.77 -5.85 3.98
C GLU A 98 -11.26 -5.71 3.74
N LEU A 99 -10.85 -5.21 2.58
CA LEU A 99 -9.43 -5.08 2.24
C LEU A 99 -8.78 -3.99 3.09
N THR A 100 -7.72 -4.38 3.81
CA THR A 100 -6.94 -3.48 4.67
C THR A 100 -5.49 -3.39 4.22
N SER A 101 -5.02 -4.35 3.41
CA SER A 101 -3.66 -4.42 2.90
C SER A 101 -3.67 -4.73 1.41
N LEU A 102 -3.03 -3.88 0.61
CA LEU A 102 -2.90 -4.03 -0.83
C LEU A 102 -1.48 -3.71 -1.28
N TYR A 103 -0.82 -4.65 -1.93
CA TYR A 103 0.51 -4.43 -2.52
C TYR A 103 0.49 -4.87 -3.97
N LEU A 104 0.79 -3.96 -4.88
CA LEU A 104 0.86 -4.21 -6.31
C LEU A 104 2.20 -3.72 -6.83
N GLY A 105 2.89 -4.57 -7.59
CA GLY A 105 4.09 -4.20 -8.35
C GLY A 105 3.76 -4.07 -9.82
N ALA A 106 3.92 -2.88 -10.39
CA ALA A 106 3.74 -2.66 -11.82
C ALA A 106 4.31 -1.31 -12.30
N PHE A 107 5.16 -1.39 -13.33
CA PHE A 107 5.88 -0.28 -14.01
C PHE A 107 5.02 0.86 -14.59
N THR A 108 3.70 0.76 -14.49
CA THR A 108 2.75 1.49 -15.33
C THR A 108 1.50 1.97 -14.59
N VAL A 109 1.38 1.72 -13.28
CA VAL A 109 0.28 2.30 -12.50
C VAL A 109 0.48 3.82 -12.44
N MET A 110 -0.48 4.58 -12.94
CA MET A 110 -0.47 6.04 -12.94
C MET A 110 -1.40 6.60 -11.85
N ASP A 111 -1.24 7.89 -11.51
CA ASP A 111 -2.07 8.56 -10.51
C ASP A 111 -3.58 8.35 -10.71
N THR A 112 -4.08 8.42 -11.95
CA THR A 112 -5.51 8.27 -12.23
C THR A 112 -6.05 6.92 -11.76
N VAL A 113 -5.29 5.86 -11.99
CA VAL A 113 -5.62 4.48 -11.63
C VAL A 113 -5.49 4.28 -10.12
N ALA A 114 -4.37 4.75 -9.54
CA ALA A 114 -4.12 4.66 -8.11
C ALA A 114 -5.21 5.42 -7.31
N ILE A 115 -5.54 6.64 -7.69
CA ILE A 115 -6.54 7.47 -7.00
C ILE A 115 -7.92 6.80 -7.04
N ALA A 116 -8.34 6.25 -8.19
CA ALA A 116 -9.62 5.54 -8.28
C ALA A 116 -9.69 4.33 -7.33
N LEU A 117 -8.59 3.59 -7.18
CA LEU A 117 -8.47 2.50 -6.22
C LEU A 117 -8.57 2.99 -4.76
N LEU A 118 -7.84 4.05 -4.41
CA LEU A 118 -7.86 4.61 -3.06
C LEU A 118 -9.26 5.09 -2.66
N GLN A 119 -9.99 5.69 -3.61
CA GLN A 119 -11.39 6.09 -3.43
C GLN A 119 -12.32 4.90 -3.23
N ALA A 120 -12.10 3.80 -3.96
CA ALA A 120 -12.92 2.59 -3.86
C ALA A 120 -12.66 1.79 -2.56
N GLN A 121 -11.49 1.96 -1.94
CA GLN A 121 -11.02 1.14 -0.82
C GLN A 121 -10.59 1.97 0.41
N PRO A 122 -11.52 2.71 1.06
CA PRO A 122 -11.20 3.63 2.14
C PRO A 122 -10.74 2.96 3.45
N LYS A 123 -10.87 1.63 3.56
CA LYS A 123 -10.41 0.85 4.73
C LYS A 123 -8.94 0.44 4.65
N LEU A 124 -8.24 0.78 3.54
CA LEU A 124 -6.83 0.43 3.40
C LEU A 124 -5.98 1.11 4.47
N THR A 125 -5.19 0.30 5.15
CA THR A 125 -4.21 0.73 6.17
C THR A 125 -2.78 0.48 5.70
N ARG A 126 -2.57 -0.45 4.76
CA ARG A 126 -1.26 -0.77 4.18
C ARG A 126 -1.35 -0.74 2.66
N VAL A 127 -0.60 0.13 2.00
CA VAL A 127 -0.64 0.28 0.55
C VAL A 127 0.76 0.25 -0.04
N GLY A 128 1.02 -0.71 -0.90
CA GLY A 128 2.22 -0.77 -1.73
C GLY A 128 1.89 -0.57 -3.20
N LEU A 129 2.47 0.44 -3.83
CA LEU A 129 2.43 0.69 -5.26
C LEU A 129 3.87 0.75 -5.77
N VAL A 130 4.45 -0.44 -5.94
CA VAL A 130 5.87 -0.60 -6.27
C VAL A 130 6.09 -0.46 -7.77
N ASP A 131 7.20 0.15 -8.14
CA ASP A 131 7.64 0.48 -9.49
C ASP A 131 6.60 1.33 -10.26
N SER A 132 5.75 2.08 -9.57
CA SER A 132 4.63 2.78 -10.20
C SER A 132 4.99 4.17 -10.74
N GLN A 133 4.28 4.64 -11.78
CA GLN A 133 4.40 6.00 -12.33
C GLN A 133 3.47 6.98 -11.60
N ILE A 134 3.49 6.92 -10.28
CA ILE A 134 2.70 7.79 -9.40
C ILE A 134 3.49 9.03 -9.02
N THR A 135 2.77 10.08 -8.66
CA THR A 135 3.33 11.36 -8.22
C THR A 135 2.77 11.75 -6.85
N ASP A 136 3.19 12.92 -6.36
CA ASP A 136 2.58 13.64 -5.24
C ASP A 136 1.04 13.66 -5.26
N LYS A 137 0.38 13.61 -6.43
CA LYS A 137 -1.09 13.53 -6.52
C LYS A 137 -1.66 12.29 -5.86
N THR A 138 -0.98 11.15 -5.99
CA THR A 138 -1.36 9.91 -5.30
C THR A 138 -1.15 10.07 -3.79
N LEU A 139 -0.08 10.74 -3.35
CA LEU A 139 0.13 11.02 -1.93
C LEU A 139 -0.96 11.93 -1.35
N ASP A 140 -1.33 12.99 -2.06
CA ASP A 140 -2.42 13.89 -1.64
C ASP A 140 -3.76 13.13 -1.57
N ALA A 141 -3.99 12.17 -2.47
CA ALA A 141 -5.16 11.31 -2.44
C ALA A 141 -5.14 10.32 -1.26
N ILE A 142 -4.00 9.72 -0.93
CA ILE A 142 -3.86 8.87 0.26
C ILE A 142 -4.17 9.67 1.52
N ALA A 143 -3.62 10.88 1.64
CA ALA A 143 -3.91 11.78 2.76
C ALA A 143 -5.40 12.15 2.88
N THR A 144 -6.10 12.18 1.75
CA THR A 144 -7.54 12.50 1.68
C THR A 144 -8.44 11.30 1.98
N TYR A 145 -8.15 10.14 1.38
CA TYR A 145 -9.06 8.99 1.37
C TYR A 145 -8.70 7.92 2.39
N LEU A 146 -7.44 7.84 2.84
CA LEU A 146 -6.94 6.82 3.77
C LEU A 146 -6.42 7.44 5.08
N PRO A 147 -7.30 8.03 5.92
CA PRO A 147 -6.88 8.69 7.17
C PRO A 147 -6.27 7.73 8.20
N GLU A 148 -6.54 6.43 8.04
CA GLU A 148 -6.11 5.34 8.92
C GLU A 148 -4.89 4.59 8.37
N VAL A 149 -4.21 5.15 7.36
CA VAL A 149 -3.02 4.54 6.77
C VAL A 149 -1.88 4.44 7.79
N VAL A 150 -1.25 3.26 7.82
CA VAL A 150 -0.18 2.85 8.74
C VAL A 150 1.11 2.59 7.98
N GLU A 151 1.04 1.98 6.81
CA GLU A 151 2.22 1.61 6.03
C GLU A 151 2.03 1.95 4.56
N LEU A 152 3.07 2.54 3.97
CA LEU A 152 3.14 2.85 2.55
C LEU A 152 4.44 2.32 1.95
N GLU A 153 4.37 1.79 0.74
CA GLU A 153 5.54 1.32 0.00
C GLU A 153 5.46 1.80 -1.45
N PHE A 154 6.40 2.67 -1.83
CA PHE A 154 6.42 3.30 -3.15
C PHE A 154 7.74 3.08 -3.88
N MET A 155 8.52 2.07 -3.50
CA MET A 155 9.80 1.75 -4.14
C MET A 155 9.75 1.89 -5.66
N GLY A 156 10.72 2.60 -6.24
CA GLY A 156 10.84 2.84 -7.69
C GLY A 156 9.94 3.94 -8.25
N SER A 157 9.11 4.60 -7.43
CA SER A 157 8.19 5.66 -7.88
C SER A 157 8.86 7.04 -7.93
N LYS A 158 9.60 7.30 -9.00
CA LYS A 158 10.39 8.54 -9.22
C LYS A 158 9.58 9.83 -9.30
N GLY A 159 8.26 9.75 -9.41
CA GLY A 159 7.39 10.94 -9.45
C GLY A 159 7.05 11.49 -8.07
N ILE A 160 7.38 10.78 -7.00
CA ILE A 160 7.20 11.21 -5.61
C ILE A 160 8.34 12.14 -5.22
N THR A 161 7.99 13.29 -4.61
CA THR A 161 8.96 14.29 -4.18
C THR A 161 9.09 14.33 -2.65
N PRO A 162 10.19 14.88 -2.11
CA PRO A 162 10.31 15.11 -0.67
C PRO A 162 9.19 16.00 -0.11
N ASP A 163 8.74 17.01 -0.87
CA ASP A 163 7.65 17.89 -0.47
C ASP A 163 6.30 17.16 -0.39
N GLY A 164 6.04 16.23 -1.32
CA GLY A 164 4.88 15.35 -1.28
C GLY A 164 4.88 14.48 -0.03
N LEU A 165 6.01 13.83 0.26
CA LEU A 165 6.19 13.04 1.47
C LEU A 165 5.96 13.91 2.71
N ARG A 166 6.55 15.10 2.81
CA ARG A 166 6.32 16.02 3.95
C ARG A 166 4.85 16.35 4.18
N ARG A 167 4.08 16.60 3.12
CA ARG A 167 2.63 16.86 3.25
C ARG A 167 1.90 15.63 3.79
N LEU A 168 2.27 14.45 3.31
CA LEU A 168 1.74 13.17 3.78
C LEU A 168 2.04 12.96 5.27
N LEU A 169 3.29 13.15 5.71
CA LEU A 169 3.70 12.95 7.12
C LEU A 169 2.89 13.86 8.07
N LYS A 170 2.57 15.08 7.64
CA LYS A 170 1.80 16.05 8.44
C LYS A 170 0.33 15.68 8.57
N THR A 171 -0.21 14.92 7.62
CA THR A 171 -1.65 14.64 7.52
C THR A 171 -2.00 13.26 8.08
N CYS A 172 -1.22 12.22 7.73
CA CYS A 172 -1.49 10.83 8.11
C CYS A 172 -0.90 10.52 9.50
N ARG A 173 -1.70 10.70 10.56
CA ARG A 173 -1.24 10.59 11.95
C ARG A 173 -0.96 9.17 12.45
N LYS A 174 -1.47 8.15 11.76
CA LYS A 174 -1.25 6.74 12.09
C LYS A 174 -0.14 6.10 11.26
N LEU A 175 0.48 6.87 10.37
CA LEU A 175 1.55 6.41 9.51
C LEU A 175 2.76 6.05 10.37
N GLU A 176 3.23 4.81 10.22
CA GLU A 176 4.36 4.25 10.96
C GLU A 176 5.57 4.04 10.06
N SER A 177 5.37 3.83 8.76
CA SER A 177 6.46 3.62 7.81
C SER A 177 6.10 4.02 6.37
N VAL A 178 7.07 4.60 5.66
CA VAL A 178 7.02 4.85 4.22
C VAL A 178 8.29 4.32 3.56
N GLY A 179 8.15 3.32 2.71
CA GLY A 179 9.19 2.86 1.80
C GLY A 179 9.27 3.76 0.56
N CYS A 180 10.47 4.29 0.28
CA CYS A 180 10.74 5.17 -0.86
C CYS A 180 12.08 4.88 -1.54
N ASN A 181 12.55 3.62 -1.42
CA ASN A 181 13.73 3.14 -2.14
C ASN A 181 13.64 3.46 -3.64
N ASN A 182 14.72 3.90 -4.27
CA ASN A 182 14.77 4.27 -5.69
C ASN A 182 13.77 5.38 -6.11
N CYS A 183 13.30 6.20 -5.17
CA CYS A 183 12.51 7.40 -5.46
C CYS A 183 13.35 8.68 -5.56
N GLU A 184 14.69 8.57 -5.55
CA GLU A 184 15.62 9.71 -5.60
C GLU A 184 15.43 10.69 -4.42
N ILE A 185 15.09 10.14 -3.25
CA ILE A 185 14.97 10.85 -1.98
C ILE A 185 16.28 10.69 -1.20
N TYR A 186 16.80 11.78 -0.66
CA TYR A 186 18.08 11.83 0.04
C TYR A 186 17.90 12.23 1.51
N PRO A 187 18.80 11.83 2.41
CA PRO A 187 18.78 12.30 3.80
C PRO A 187 18.81 13.82 3.94
N SER A 188 19.54 14.50 3.04
CA SER A 188 19.58 15.98 2.99
C SER A 188 18.25 16.62 2.68
N ASP A 189 17.30 15.87 2.11
CA ASP A 189 15.95 16.36 1.88
C ASP A 189 15.14 16.42 3.17
N PHE A 190 15.58 15.80 4.27
CA PHE A 190 14.93 15.81 5.57
C PHE A 190 15.92 16.14 6.70
N PRO A 191 16.53 17.33 6.71
CA PRO A 191 17.50 17.73 7.75
C PRO A 191 16.91 17.76 9.17
N GLU A 192 15.58 17.76 9.28
CA GLU A 192 14.84 17.69 10.54
C GLU A 192 14.75 16.28 11.15
N LEU A 193 15.07 15.23 10.40
CA LEU A 193 14.99 13.84 10.85
C LEU A 193 16.37 13.33 11.26
N ASP A 194 16.43 12.56 12.35
CA ASP A 194 17.64 11.85 12.77
C ASP A 194 17.71 10.44 12.14
N ASP A 195 18.86 9.80 12.29
CA ASP A 195 19.14 8.46 11.74
C ASP A 195 18.24 7.36 12.31
N THR A 196 17.52 7.60 13.42
CA THR A 196 16.55 6.63 13.95
C THR A 196 15.22 6.65 13.22
N LYS A 197 14.96 7.74 12.48
CA LYS A 197 13.73 7.99 11.72
C LYS A 197 13.88 7.68 10.23
N MET A 198 15.07 7.28 9.80
CA MET A 198 15.39 7.04 8.40
C MET A 198 16.27 5.80 8.27
N TYR A 199 15.92 4.90 7.36
CA TYR A 199 16.80 3.83 6.93
C TYR A 199 17.39 4.21 5.58
N THR A 200 18.72 4.20 5.48
CA THR A 200 19.49 4.54 4.28
C THR A 200 20.19 3.31 3.73
N ASP A 201 20.46 3.32 2.42
CA ASP A 201 21.30 2.30 1.79
C ASP A 201 22.78 2.61 2.09
N ASP A 202 23.26 2.17 3.24
CA ASP A 202 24.63 2.41 3.70
C ASP A 202 25.66 1.48 3.00
N ASP A 203 25.20 0.50 2.21
CA ASP A 203 26.04 -0.52 1.56
C ASP A 203 26.66 -0.05 0.22
N LEU A 204 26.36 1.18 -0.23
CA LEU A 204 26.99 1.77 -1.40
C LEU A 204 28.25 2.54 -0.98
N ASP A 205 29.43 1.94 -1.25
CA ASP A 205 30.74 2.61 -1.19
C ASP A 205 30.84 3.86 -2.10
N GLU A 206 29.84 4.12 -2.94
CA GLU A 206 29.75 5.29 -3.82
C GLU A 206 28.43 6.08 -3.61
N PRO A 207 28.51 7.39 -3.35
CA PRO A 207 27.33 8.25 -3.25
C PRO A 207 26.57 8.37 -4.58
N PRO A 208 25.27 8.68 -4.53
CA PRO A 208 24.56 9.20 -3.36
C PRO A 208 23.83 8.14 -2.52
N VAL A 209 23.81 8.35 -1.21
CA VAL A 209 23.04 7.56 -0.25
C VAL A 209 21.56 7.95 -0.36
N TYR A 210 20.71 6.98 -0.67
CA TYR A 210 19.26 7.17 -0.80
C TYR A 210 18.53 6.77 0.47
N VAL A 211 17.39 7.42 0.71
CA VAL A 211 16.43 6.99 1.72
C VAL A 211 15.68 5.76 1.22
N LEU A 212 15.77 4.68 1.99
CA LEU A 212 15.03 3.45 1.76
C LEU A 212 13.68 3.49 2.47
N TYR A 213 13.67 3.90 3.74
CA TYR A 213 12.46 4.01 4.56
C TYR A 213 12.47 5.25 5.45
N LEU A 214 11.31 5.86 5.64
CA LEU A 214 11.00 6.80 6.72
C LEU A 214 10.17 6.06 7.78
N MET A 215 10.51 6.20 9.06
CA MET A 215 9.94 5.39 10.16
C MET A 215 9.45 6.25 11.35
N GLY A 216 8.48 5.71 12.10
CA GLY A 216 8.20 6.07 13.50
C GLY A 216 7.82 7.53 13.78
N GLU A 217 8.50 8.21 14.71
CA GLU A 217 8.17 9.60 15.09
C GLU A 217 8.59 10.67 14.07
N ALA A 218 8.98 10.29 12.85
CA ALA A 218 9.05 11.23 11.72
C ALA A 218 7.66 11.84 11.40
N PHE A 219 6.60 11.11 11.72
CA PHE A 219 5.21 11.46 11.41
C PHE A 219 4.50 12.19 12.56
N VAL A 220 5.09 12.20 13.76
CA VAL A 220 4.59 12.97 14.91
C VAL A 220 5.18 14.38 14.80
N GLY A 221 4.52 15.24 14.02
CA GLY A 221 4.90 16.65 13.95
C GLY A 221 4.97 17.26 15.35
N ASP A 222 6.00 18.09 15.60
CA ASP A 222 6.24 18.80 16.86
C ASP A 222 4.94 19.10 17.60
N ILE A 223 4.67 18.34 18.65
CA ILE A 223 3.75 18.79 19.68
C ILE A 223 4.50 19.94 20.35
N GLY A 224 4.30 21.16 19.82
CA GLY A 224 4.64 22.35 20.60
C GLY A 224 4.02 22.19 21.98
N PRO A 225 4.73 22.56 23.07
CA PRO A 225 4.26 22.30 24.42
C PRO A 225 2.84 22.83 24.53
N VAL A 226 1.92 21.94 24.94
CA VAL A 226 0.56 22.33 25.30
C VAL A 226 0.71 23.52 26.26
N PRO A 227 0.16 24.70 25.96
CA PRO A 227 0.22 25.81 26.90
C PRO A 227 -0.39 25.31 28.20
N ASP A 228 0.33 25.42 29.31
CA ASP A 228 -0.21 25.15 30.64
C ASP A 228 -1.49 25.97 30.78
N ILE A 229 -2.63 25.32 30.63
CA ILE A 229 -3.90 25.92 31.02
C ILE A 229 -3.94 25.72 32.53
N ASP A 230 -3.48 26.75 33.24
CA ASP A 230 -3.60 26.93 34.68
C ASP A 230 -5.08 26.85 35.07
N TYR A 231 -5.54 25.62 35.32
CA TYR A 231 -6.88 25.30 35.80
C TYR A 231 -6.91 25.18 37.32
N GLU A 232 -6.16 26.00 38.06
CA GLU A 232 -6.39 26.14 39.52
C GLU A 232 -6.32 27.60 39.99
N SER A 233 -7.29 28.40 39.56
CA SER A 233 -7.77 29.53 40.35
C SER A 233 -9.19 29.23 40.83
N GLY A 234 -9.34 28.59 42.00
CA GLY A 234 -10.71 28.30 42.44
C GLY A 234 -11.01 27.57 43.73
N TRP A 235 -10.13 27.45 44.73
CA TRP A 235 -10.59 27.06 46.08
C TRP A 235 -9.96 27.89 47.20
N ARG A 236 -10.73 28.88 47.63
CA ARG A 236 -10.59 29.52 48.94
C ARG A 236 -10.74 28.48 50.05
N ARG A 237 -9.74 28.35 50.93
CA ARG A 237 -9.97 28.01 52.34
C ARG A 237 -9.14 28.91 53.24
N ARG A 238 -9.86 29.80 53.94
CA ARG A 238 -9.36 30.46 55.14
C ARG A 238 -9.14 29.39 56.22
N ARG A 239 -8.00 29.42 56.91
CA ARG A 239 -7.91 29.04 58.32
C ARG A 239 -7.04 30.07 59.03
N CYS A 240 -7.52 30.44 60.21
CA CYS A 240 -6.83 31.21 61.22
C CYS A 240 -5.54 30.53 61.65
#